data_AF-A0A819Y862-F1
#
_entry.id   AF-A0A819Y862-F1
#
_cell.length_a   1.000
_cell.length_b   1.000
_cell.length_c   1.000
_cell.angle_alpha   90.00
_cell.angle_beta   90.00
_cell.angle_gamma   90.00
#
_symmetry.space_group_name_H-M   'P 1'
#
loop_
_entity.id
_entity.type
_entity.pdbx_description
1 polymer ?
#
loop_
_entity_poly.entity_id
_entity_poly.type
_entity_poly.pdbx_seq_one_letter_code
_entity_poly.pdbx_strand_id
1 'polypeptide(L)'
;MNIHNKLLPKTHKSFRFGNGHVLTLTENQINKIPYLTAFVSSADFFEAARDDQGHFIIHPNIDIKQLRFILDCFPCRFTQDIFIRLPDDYDAVSTVLHMDYLGLLDQPDPSLDEVDSSFFDIIVYNPLTNSYTERIRLSQICDMAVRFAIALVREAYDVTDDNVHDRIYWYIMFIISAYTFFDPNIRHHVYKVAEHYFRVFKPCLIKRLNRLRVITVTVGPTRPRRCLTIWYANRTKTGVMSLSTTDNPP
;
A
#
# COMPACT_ATOMS: atom_id res chain seq x y z
N MET A 1 -15.56 -43.18 -27.53
CA MET A 1 -14.67 -42.12 -28.07
C MET A 1 -14.17 -41.32 -26.89
N ASN A 2 -13.00 -41.68 -26.34
CA ASN A 2 -12.41 -40.99 -25.19
C ASN A 2 -11.54 -39.85 -25.72
N ILE A 3 -11.99 -38.62 -25.52
CA ILE A 3 -11.18 -37.44 -25.80
C ILE A 3 -10.15 -37.36 -24.68
N HIS A 4 -8.92 -37.79 -24.98
CA HIS A 4 -7.77 -37.47 -24.15
C HIS A 4 -7.66 -35.95 -24.06
N ASN A 5 -7.97 -35.41 -22.88
CA ASN A 5 -7.40 -34.15 -22.41
C ASN A 5 -5.88 -34.32 -22.42
N LYS A 6 -5.24 -34.01 -23.56
CA LYS A 6 -3.81 -33.72 -23.59
C LYS A 6 -3.63 -32.49 -22.72
N LEU A 7 -3.26 -32.70 -21.46
CA LEU A 7 -2.56 -31.70 -20.68
C LEU A 7 -1.40 -31.22 -21.56
N LEU A 8 -1.50 -29.98 -22.04
CA LEU A 8 -0.36 -29.27 -22.61
C LEU A 8 0.83 -29.48 -21.65
N PRO A 9 2.02 -29.86 -22.15
CA PRO A 9 3.17 -29.98 -21.28
C PRO A 9 3.33 -28.64 -20.55
N LYS A 10 3.36 -28.66 -19.22
CA LYS A 10 3.69 -27.47 -18.43
C LYS A 10 5.08 -27.05 -18.90
N THR A 11 5.16 -26.02 -19.73
CA THR A 11 6.45 -25.53 -20.18
C THR A 11 7.06 -24.79 -18.99
N HIS A 12 8.14 -25.37 -18.49
CA HIS A 12 8.94 -24.78 -17.44
C HIS A 12 10.09 -24.03 -18.09
N LYS A 13 10.39 -22.81 -17.60
CA LYS A 13 11.58 -22.05 -18.02
C LYS A 13 12.44 -21.79 -16.80
N SER A 14 13.75 -21.90 -16.97
CA SER A 14 14.72 -21.71 -15.91
C SER A 14 15.44 -20.38 -16.07
N PHE A 15 15.56 -19.66 -14.97
CA PHE A 15 16.07 -18.30 -14.90
C PHE A 15 17.28 -18.24 -13.98
N ARG A 16 18.40 -17.72 -14.46
CA ARG A 16 19.65 -17.58 -13.72
C ARG A 16 19.82 -16.15 -13.23
N PHE A 17 20.15 -16.01 -11.95
CA PHE A 17 20.34 -14.73 -11.27
C PHE A 17 21.82 -14.38 -11.17
N GLY A 18 22.14 -13.10 -10.93
CA GLY A 18 23.52 -12.62 -10.82
C GLY A 18 24.34 -13.29 -9.71
N ASN A 19 23.68 -13.82 -8.68
CA ASN A 19 24.32 -14.60 -7.61
C ASN A 19 24.52 -16.09 -7.95
N GLY A 20 24.22 -16.50 -9.19
CA GLY A 20 24.36 -17.88 -9.68
C GLY A 20 23.21 -18.81 -9.32
N HIS A 21 22.23 -18.38 -8.52
CA HIS A 21 21.05 -19.20 -8.27
C HIS A 21 20.19 -19.33 -9.53
N VAL A 22 19.48 -20.46 -9.62
CA VAL A 22 18.55 -20.75 -10.70
C VAL A 22 17.15 -20.94 -10.11
N LEU A 23 16.15 -20.36 -10.76
CA LEU A 23 14.74 -20.52 -10.43
C LEU A 23 13.99 -21.04 -11.66
N THR A 24 13.28 -22.15 -11.50
CA THR A 24 12.43 -22.71 -12.55
C THR A 24 11.00 -22.28 -12.32
N LEU A 25 10.40 -21.62 -13.31
CA LEU A 25 9.05 -21.10 -13.26
C LEU A 25 8.15 -21.80 -14.27
N THR A 26 6.87 -21.94 -13.90
CA THR A 26 5.82 -22.35 -14.84
C THR A 26 5.45 -21.20 -15.76
N GLU A 27 4.96 -21.50 -16.96
CA GLU A 27 4.39 -20.51 -17.88
C GLU A 27 3.33 -19.61 -17.21
N ASN A 28 2.46 -20.16 -16.36
CA ASN A 28 1.49 -19.36 -15.60
C ASN A 28 2.14 -18.35 -14.65
N GLN A 29 3.25 -18.70 -13.99
CA GLN A 29 3.99 -17.76 -13.14
C GLN A 29 4.67 -16.66 -13.96
N ILE A 30 5.23 -17.04 -15.12
CA ILE A 30 5.89 -16.09 -16.03
C ILE A 30 4.87 -15.07 -16.54
N ASN A 31 3.71 -15.53 -17.01
CA ASN A 31 2.66 -14.69 -17.60
C ASN A 31 2.03 -13.71 -16.59
N LYS A 32 2.18 -13.95 -15.29
CA LYS A 32 1.74 -13.05 -14.23
C LYS A 32 2.73 -11.92 -13.95
N ILE A 33 3.95 -11.98 -14.49
CA ILE A 33 4.99 -10.96 -14.30
C ILE A 33 5.25 -10.30 -15.65
N PRO A 34 4.81 -9.06 -15.88
CA PRO A 34 4.97 -8.38 -17.16
C PRO A 34 6.41 -8.33 -17.64
N TYR A 35 7.36 -8.04 -16.75
CA TYR A 35 8.79 -8.07 -17.08
C TYR A 35 9.23 -9.44 -17.63
N LEU A 36 8.91 -10.55 -16.94
CA LEU A 36 9.34 -11.88 -17.37
C LEU A 36 8.63 -12.32 -18.65
N THR A 37 7.35 -11.94 -18.80
CA THR A 37 6.57 -12.21 -20.01
C THR A 37 7.23 -11.55 -21.21
N ALA A 38 7.48 -10.24 -21.13
CA ALA A 38 8.14 -9.48 -22.18
C ALA A 38 9.55 -10.04 -22.47
N PHE A 39 10.32 -10.30 -21.42
CA PHE A 39 11.67 -10.82 -21.54
C PHE A 39 11.71 -12.15 -22.28
N VAL A 40 10.90 -13.12 -21.86
CA VAL A 40 10.81 -14.44 -22.50
C VAL A 40 10.36 -14.33 -23.96
N SER A 41 9.34 -13.51 -24.24
CA SER A 41 8.85 -13.29 -25.60
C SER A 41 9.88 -12.62 -26.51
N SER A 42 10.78 -11.81 -25.94
CA SER A 42 11.84 -11.12 -26.67
C SER A 42 13.16 -11.88 -26.75
N ALA A 43 13.33 -12.97 -26.00
CA ALA A 43 14.65 -13.58 -25.79
C ALA A 43 15.28 -14.14 -27.06
N ASP A 44 14.47 -14.60 -28.02
CA ASP A 44 14.98 -15.13 -29.29
C ASP A 44 15.57 -14.03 -30.19
N PHE A 45 15.32 -12.74 -29.88
CA PHE A 45 15.95 -11.61 -30.56
C PHE A 45 17.32 -11.22 -29.98
N PHE A 46 17.72 -11.80 -28.84
CA PHE A 46 18.94 -11.46 -28.13
C PHE A 46 19.73 -12.71 -27.76
N GLU A 47 20.80 -13.02 -28.50
CA GLU A 47 21.66 -14.19 -28.21
C GLU A 47 22.21 -14.18 -26.78
N ALA A 48 22.45 -13.01 -26.19
CA ALA A 48 22.93 -12.85 -24.80
C ALA A 48 21.85 -13.07 -23.72
N ALA A 49 20.59 -13.32 -24.08
CA ALA A 49 19.52 -13.54 -23.11
C ALA A 49 19.59 -14.91 -22.42
N ARG A 50 20.40 -15.84 -22.92
CA ARG A 50 20.56 -17.19 -22.36
C ARG A 50 22.02 -17.52 -22.07
N ASP A 51 22.26 -18.31 -21.02
CA ASP A 51 23.58 -18.89 -20.76
C ASP A 51 23.83 -20.18 -21.56
N ASP A 52 25.03 -20.75 -21.45
CA ASP A 52 25.44 -21.98 -22.16
C ASP A 52 24.56 -23.20 -21.80
N GLN A 53 23.85 -23.13 -20.68
CA GLN A 53 22.91 -24.17 -20.22
C GLN A 53 21.47 -23.91 -20.69
N GLY A 54 21.24 -22.83 -21.45
CA GLY A 54 19.93 -22.43 -21.96
C GLY A 54 19.05 -21.73 -20.92
N HIS A 55 19.59 -21.34 -19.76
CA HIS A 55 18.85 -20.57 -18.76
C HIS A 55 18.73 -19.11 -19.19
N PHE A 56 17.56 -18.52 -18.96
CA PHE A 56 17.34 -17.09 -19.16
C PHE A 56 18.14 -16.28 -18.12
N ILE A 57 19.01 -15.37 -18.57
CA ILE A 57 19.83 -14.54 -17.69
C ILE A 57 18.99 -13.34 -17.23
N ILE A 58 18.60 -13.36 -15.96
CA ILE A 58 17.77 -12.31 -15.35
C ILE A 58 18.62 -11.06 -15.06
N HIS A 59 18.00 -9.88 -15.17
CA HIS A 59 18.67 -8.62 -14.87
C HIS A 59 19.20 -8.60 -13.41
N PRO A 60 20.44 -8.12 -13.16
CA PRO A 60 21.07 -8.18 -11.83
C PRO A 60 20.28 -7.52 -10.70
N ASN A 61 19.46 -6.51 -11.01
CA ASN A 61 18.62 -5.82 -10.02
C ASN A 61 17.43 -6.65 -9.52
N ILE A 62 17.15 -7.83 -10.11
CA ILE A 62 16.08 -8.69 -9.63
C ILE A 62 16.62 -9.60 -8.54
N ASP A 63 16.18 -9.37 -7.30
CA ASP A 63 16.53 -10.22 -6.17
C ASP A 63 15.68 -11.50 -6.15
N ILE A 64 16.33 -12.65 -6.03
CA ILE A 64 15.64 -13.95 -6.06
C ILE A 64 14.75 -14.17 -4.83
N LYS A 65 15.11 -13.63 -3.65
CA LYS A 65 14.30 -13.81 -2.44
C LYS A 65 13.01 -13.01 -2.53
N GLN A 66 13.11 -11.74 -2.95
CA GLN A 66 11.93 -10.89 -3.17
C GLN A 66 11.03 -11.45 -4.27
N LEU A 67 11.60 -11.91 -5.39
CA LEU A 67 10.83 -12.55 -6.44
C LEU A 67 10.11 -13.82 -5.96
N ARG A 68 10.77 -14.68 -5.17
CA ARG A 68 10.12 -15.85 -4.57
C ARG A 68 8.95 -15.47 -3.67
N PHE A 69 9.13 -14.48 -2.81
CA PHE A 69 8.06 -13.96 -1.96
C PHE A 69 6.86 -13.46 -2.78
N ILE A 70 7.11 -12.70 -3.85
CA ILE A 70 6.06 -12.23 -4.77
C ILE A 70 5.31 -13.42 -5.41
N LEU A 71 6.05 -14.43 -5.88
CA LEU A 71 5.47 -15.63 -6.48
C LEU A 71 4.59 -16.40 -5.48
N ASP A 72 5.00 -16.50 -4.22
CA ASP A 72 4.23 -17.13 -3.14
C ASP A 72 2.95 -16.35 -2.83
N CYS A 73 2.93 -15.05 -3.13
CA CYS A 73 1.77 -14.19 -2.98
C CYS A 73 0.83 -14.20 -4.20
N PHE A 74 1.11 -14.91 -5.29
CA PHE A 74 0.20 -15.00 -6.45
C PHE A 74 -1.19 -15.59 -6.24
N PRO A 75 -1.48 -16.34 -5.17
CA PRO A 75 -2.85 -16.66 -4.79
C PRO A 75 -3.64 -15.44 -4.28
N CYS A 76 -2.97 -14.33 -3.96
CA CYS A 76 -3.61 -13.11 -3.50
C CYS A 76 -4.37 -12.42 -4.64
N ARG A 77 -5.40 -11.67 -4.26
CA ARG A 77 -6.34 -11.08 -5.22
C ARG A 77 -5.87 -9.72 -5.72
N PHE A 78 -5.06 -9.03 -4.91
CA PHE A 78 -4.62 -7.67 -5.16
C PHE A 78 -3.14 -7.51 -4.85
N THR A 79 -2.44 -6.68 -5.62
CA THR A 79 -1.02 -6.35 -5.42
C THR A 79 -0.76 -5.77 -4.02
N GLN A 80 -1.75 -5.10 -3.45
CA GLN A 80 -1.76 -4.58 -2.08
C GLN A 80 -1.61 -5.68 -1.02
N ASP A 81 -2.09 -6.89 -1.30
CA ASP A 81 -1.96 -8.02 -0.38
C ASP A 81 -0.48 -8.42 -0.17
N ILE A 82 0.38 -8.15 -1.17
CA ILE A 82 1.83 -8.39 -1.08
C ILE A 82 2.44 -7.48 -0.02
N PHE A 83 2.05 -6.20 -0.01
CA PHE A 83 2.51 -5.22 0.98
C PHE A 83 2.05 -5.59 2.40
N ILE A 84 0.80 -6.05 2.55
CA ILE A 84 0.24 -6.44 3.85
C ILE A 84 0.94 -7.70 4.41
N ARG A 85 1.25 -8.65 3.53
CA ARG A 85 1.89 -9.93 3.89
C ARG A 85 3.40 -9.86 3.99
N LEU A 86 3.99 -8.71 3.66
CA LEU A 86 5.42 -8.53 3.70
C LEU A 86 5.92 -8.80 5.13
N PRO A 87 6.90 -9.70 5.32
CA PRO A 87 7.51 -9.93 6.63
C PRO A 87 8.15 -8.65 7.20
N ASP A 88 8.15 -8.51 8.52
CA ASP A 88 8.66 -7.28 9.17
C ASP A 88 10.16 -7.03 8.97
N ASP A 89 10.92 -8.08 8.65
CA ASP A 89 12.36 -8.03 8.35
C ASP A 89 12.67 -7.67 6.89
N TYR A 90 11.67 -7.67 6.02
CA TYR A 90 11.81 -7.22 4.64
C TYR A 90 11.75 -5.69 4.56
N ASP A 91 12.57 -5.13 3.67
CA ASP A 91 12.49 -3.72 3.34
C ASP A 91 11.29 -3.47 2.40
N ALA A 92 10.26 -2.80 2.94
CA ALA A 92 9.06 -2.42 2.21
C ALA A 92 9.37 -1.52 1.01
N VAL A 93 10.34 -0.60 1.14
CA VAL A 93 10.72 0.31 0.05
C VAL A 93 11.36 -0.49 -1.08
N SER A 94 12.36 -1.30 -0.75
CA SER A 94 13.04 -2.16 -1.74
C SER A 94 12.06 -3.10 -2.44
N THR A 95 11.12 -3.69 -1.70
CA THR A 95 10.13 -4.61 -2.27
C THR A 95 9.17 -3.88 -3.22
N VAL A 96 8.71 -2.69 -2.88
CA VAL A 96 7.83 -1.89 -3.75
C VAL A 96 8.56 -1.50 -5.04
N LEU A 97 9.82 -1.04 -4.95
CA LEU A 97 10.64 -0.73 -6.13
C LEU A 97 10.87 -1.97 -7.00
N HIS A 98 11.06 -3.14 -6.38
CA HIS A 98 11.20 -4.39 -7.08
C HIS A 98 9.90 -4.79 -7.80
N MET A 99 8.74 -4.60 -7.16
CA MET A 99 7.43 -4.82 -7.79
C MET A 99 7.18 -3.87 -8.96
N ASP A 100 7.56 -2.59 -8.85
CA ASP A 100 7.47 -1.61 -9.94
C ASP A 100 8.34 -2.03 -11.12
N TYR A 101 9.59 -2.43 -10.86
CA TYR A 101 10.52 -2.93 -11.87
C TYR A 101 9.98 -4.16 -12.61
N LEU A 102 9.30 -5.06 -11.89
CA LEU A 102 8.66 -6.24 -12.47
C LEU A 102 7.37 -5.93 -13.24
N GLY A 103 6.88 -4.68 -13.18
CA GLY A 103 5.66 -4.22 -13.81
C GLY A 103 4.38 -4.65 -13.08
N LEU A 104 4.46 -4.92 -11.77
CA LEU A 104 3.33 -5.44 -10.98
C LEU A 104 2.44 -4.34 -10.38
N LEU A 105 2.91 -3.09 -10.41
CA LEU A 105 2.16 -1.92 -9.95
C LEU A 105 1.41 -1.29 -11.14
N ASP A 106 0.22 -1.82 -11.45
CA ASP A 106 -0.59 -1.39 -12.59
C ASP A 106 -1.60 -0.29 -12.24
N GLN A 107 -1.76 0.03 -10.95
CA GLN A 107 -2.73 1.02 -10.49
C GLN A 107 -2.14 2.44 -10.49
N PRO A 108 -2.95 3.45 -10.84
CA PRO A 108 -2.54 4.84 -10.71
C PRO A 108 -2.33 5.20 -9.24
N ASP A 109 -1.31 6.01 -8.99
CA ASP A 109 -1.05 6.59 -7.67
C ASP A 109 -2.24 7.48 -7.27
N PRO A 110 -2.78 7.32 -6.05
CA PRO A 110 -3.91 8.12 -5.62
C PRO A 110 -3.50 9.59 -5.47
N SER A 111 -4.39 10.51 -5.83
CA SER A 111 -4.22 11.91 -5.45
C SER A 111 -4.39 12.10 -3.94
N LEU A 112 -3.79 13.14 -3.37
CA LEU A 112 -3.96 13.42 -1.94
C LEU A 112 -5.42 13.69 -1.56
N ASP A 113 -6.25 14.20 -2.49
CA ASP A 113 -7.68 14.43 -2.25
C ASP A 113 -8.46 13.11 -2.19
N GLU A 114 -8.10 12.12 -3.01
CA GLU A 114 -8.68 10.77 -2.91
C GLU A 114 -8.29 10.09 -1.60
N VAL A 115 -7.04 10.28 -1.13
CA VAL A 115 -6.58 9.80 0.18
C VAL A 115 -7.38 10.46 1.30
N ASP A 116 -7.55 11.78 1.24
CA ASP A 116 -8.30 12.57 2.22
C ASP A 116 -9.75 12.06 2.36
N SER A 117 -10.47 12.00 1.23
CA SER A 117 -11.85 11.52 1.21
C SER A 117 -11.95 10.08 1.70
N SER A 118 -10.99 9.22 1.35
CA SER A 118 -11.00 7.82 1.81
C SER A 118 -10.78 7.68 3.32
N PHE A 119 -9.94 8.53 3.91
CA PHE A 119 -9.62 8.48 5.33
C PHE A 119 -10.65 9.18 6.20
N PHE A 120 -11.32 10.23 5.70
CA PHE A 120 -12.13 11.11 6.55
C PHE A 120 -13.62 11.21 6.17
N ASP A 121 -14.04 10.77 4.97
CA ASP A 121 -15.46 10.75 4.57
C ASP A 121 -16.15 9.42 4.97
N ILE A 122 -15.92 8.96 6.21
CA ILE A 122 -16.35 7.63 6.67
C ILE A 122 -17.87 7.55 6.88
N ILE A 123 -18.56 8.66 7.20
CA ILE A 123 -19.96 8.64 7.63
C ILE A 123 -20.81 9.73 6.96
N VAL A 124 -21.97 9.34 6.44
CA VAL A 124 -23.00 10.25 5.95
C VAL A 124 -24.24 10.16 6.84
N TYR A 125 -24.73 11.32 7.29
CA TYR A 125 -26.01 11.42 7.99
C TYR A 125 -27.17 11.41 6.99
N ASN A 126 -28.13 10.50 7.18
CA ASN A 126 -29.40 10.51 6.45
C ASN A 126 -30.48 11.17 7.32
N PRO A 127 -30.94 12.39 6.96
CA PRO A 127 -31.95 13.09 7.74
C PRO A 127 -33.34 12.44 7.67
N LEU A 128 -33.63 11.67 6.61
CA LEU A 128 -34.94 11.03 6.42
C LEU A 128 -35.14 9.82 7.35
N THR A 129 -34.05 9.09 7.62
CA THR A 129 -34.06 7.90 8.48
C THR A 129 -33.45 8.16 9.86
N ASN A 130 -32.99 9.39 10.10
CA ASN A 130 -32.22 9.81 11.28
C ASN A 130 -31.09 8.82 11.62
N SER A 131 -30.42 8.30 10.58
CA SER A 131 -29.40 7.27 10.73
C SER A 131 -28.11 7.67 10.04
N TYR A 132 -26.99 7.24 10.63
CA TYR A 132 -25.67 7.38 10.05
C TYR A 132 -25.36 6.13 9.22
N THR A 133 -24.89 6.33 8.00
CA THR A 133 -24.42 5.23 7.14
C THR A 133 -22.91 5.31 7.01
N GLU A 134 -22.23 4.22 7.34
CA GLU A 134 -20.81 4.05 7.04
C GLU A 134 -20.65 3.96 5.52
N ARG A 135 -19.95 4.93 4.93
CA ARG A 135 -19.80 5.05 3.48
C ARG A 135 -18.67 4.19 2.94
N ILE A 136 -17.64 3.95 3.77
CA ILE A 136 -16.39 3.32 3.37
C ILE A 136 -16.14 2.08 4.22
N ARG A 137 -15.92 0.94 3.58
CA ARG A 137 -15.58 -0.32 4.27
C ARG A 137 -14.14 -0.24 4.76
N LEU A 138 -13.85 -0.83 5.92
CA LEU A 138 -12.49 -0.92 6.47
C LEU A 138 -11.44 -1.40 5.45
N SER A 139 -11.79 -2.38 4.60
CA SER A 139 -10.91 -2.88 3.54
C SER A 139 -10.48 -1.81 2.54
N GLN A 140 -11.32 -0.81 2.27
CA GLN A 140 -11.02 0.30 1.35
C GLN A 140 -10.07 1.31 1.99
N ILE A 141 -10.18 1.54 3.30
CA ILE A 141 -9.25 2.41 4.03
C ILE A 141 -7.85 1.77 4.06
N CYS A 142 -7.77 0.47 4.31
CA CYS A 142 -6.51 -0.28 4.24
C CYS A 142 -5.92 -0.27 2.83
N ASP A 143 -6.73 -0.51 1.81
CA ASP A 143 -6.30 -0.43 0.41
C ASP A 143 -5.72 0.94 0.05
N MET A 144 -6.42 2.01 0.44
CA MET A 144 -5.94 3.37 0.20
C MET A 144 -4.64 3.66 0.96
N ALA A 145 -4.48 3.17 2.19
CA ALA A 145 -3.23 3.33 2.93
C ALA A 145 -2.04 2.64 2.25
N VAL A 146 -2.24 1.44 1.70
CA VAL A 146 -1.20 0.73 0.94
C VAL A 146 -0.89 1.46 -0.37
N ARG A 147 -1.91 1.88 -1.13
CA ARG A 147 -1.72 2.66 -2.36
C ARG A 147 -1.00 3.98 -2.11
N PHE A 148 -1.35 4.68 -1.04
CA PHE A 148 -0.68 5.88 -0.59
C PHE A 148 0.79 5.62 -0.24
N ALA A 149 1.09 4.54 0.49
CA ALA A 149 2.47 4.16 0.82
C ALA A 149 3.31 3.84 -0.43
N ILE A 150 2.74 3.11 -1.39
CA ILE A 150 3.37 2.82 -2.67
C ILE A 150 3.68 4.11 -3.44
N ALA A 151 2.71 5.03 -3.51
CA ALA A 151 2.88 6.32 -4.19
C ALA A 151 3.99 7.18 -3.55
N LEU A 152 4.19 7.09 -2.23
CA LEU A 152 5.33 7.74 -1.57
C LEU A 152 6.67 7.14 -2.02
N VAL A 153 6.77 5.81 -2.10
CA VAL A 153 7.99 5.14 -2.58
C VAL A 153 8.31 5.50 -4.04
N ARG A 154 7.26 5.70 -4.86
CA ARG A 154 7.39 6.12 -6.27
C ARG A 154 7.61 7.63 -6.45
N GLU A 155 7.72 8.37 -5.34
CA GLU A 155 7.89 9.82 -5.34
C GLU A 155 6.80 10.55 -6.14
N ALA A 156 5.55 10.05 -6.10
CA ALA A 156 4.45 10.54 -6.94
C ALA A 156 3.92 11.94 -6.58
N TYR A 157 4.39 12.53 -5.48
CA TYR A 157 3.92 13.82 -4.98
C TYR A 157 5.03 14.88 -4.98
N ASP A 158 4.67 16.11 -5.33
CA ASP A 158 5.57 17.26 -5.28
C ASP A 158 5.76 17.76 -3.84
N VAL A 159 6.81 17.26 -3.18
CA VAL A 159 7.15 17.63 -1.80
C VAL A 159 7.83 18.99 -1.67
N THR A 160 8.06 19.70 -2.78
CA THR A 160 8.53 21.09 -2.70
C THR A 160 7.42 22.05 -2.27
N ASP A 161 6.16 21.63 -2.37
CA ASP A 161 5.00 22.32 -1.80
C ASP A 161 4.82 21.92 -0.32
N ASP A 162 5.01 22.89 0.58
CA ASP A 162 4.84 22.72 2.03
C ASP A 162 3.46 22.17 2.42
N ASN A 163 2.40 22.53 1.69
CA ASN A 163 1.05 22.04 1.96
C ASN A 163 0.91 20.56 1.56
N VAL A 164 1.54 20.14 0.46
CA VAL A 164 1.62 18.72 0.07
C VAL A 164 2.41 17.94 1.12
N HIS A 165 3.55 18.47 1.54
CA HIS A 165 4.40 17.87 2.56
C HIS A 165 3.65 17.67 3.90
N ASP A 166 2.95 18.70 4.37
CA ASP A 166 2.13 18.65 5.58
C ASP A 166 1.02 17.60 5.48
N ARG A 167 0.32 17.54 4.34
CA ARG A 167 -0.75 16.54 4.11
C ARG A 167 -0.21 15.11 4.18
N ILE A 168 0.90 14.85 3.49
CA ILE A 168 1.56 13.54 3.50
C ILE A 168 1.92 13.14 4.93
N TYR A 169 2.54 14.06 5.68
CA TYR A 169 2.88 13.83 7.07
C TYR A 169 1.64 13.48 7.92
N TRP A 170 0.55 14.23 7.77
CA TRP A 170 -0.71 13.96 8.47
C TRP A 170 -1.29 12.58 8.15
N TYR A 171 -1.28 12.15 6.89
CA TYR A 171 -1.81 10.85 6.48
C TYR A 171 -0.97 9.69 7.03
N ILE A 172 0.36 9.81 7.00
CA ILE A 172 1.27 8.84 7.64
C ILE A 172 0.96 8.74 9.13
N MET A 173 0.82 9.89 9.80
CA MET A 173 0.51 9.92 11.22
C MET A 173 -0.84 9.29 11.55
N PHE A 174 -1.85 9.51 10.72
CA PHE A 174 -3.15 8.84 10.84
C PHE A 174 -2.99 7.32 10.75
N ILE A 175 -2.29 6.81 9.73
CA ILE A 175 -2.08 5.37 9.55
C ILE A 175 -1.37 4.75 10.77
N ILE A 176 -0.28 5.35 11.22
CA ILE A 176 0.53 4.83 12.34
C ILE A 176 -0.25 4.85 13.67
N SER A 177 -1.08 5.87 13.90
CA SER A 177 -1.79 6.07 15.18
C SER A 177 -3.15 5.38 15.28
N ALA A 178 -3.82 5.14 14.15
CA ALA A 178 -5.17 4.61 14.10
C ALA A 178 -5.20 3.06 14.17
N TYR A 179 -4.76 2.51 15.29
CA TYR A 179 -4.63 1.06 15.55
C TYR A 179 -5.92 0.26 15.40
N THR A 180 -7.09 0.90 15.41
CA THR A 180 -8.39 0.26 15.18
C THR A 180 -8.67 0.00 13.71
N PHE A 181 -7.97 0.71 12.81
CA PHE A 181 -8.19 0.62 11.37
C PHE A 181 -7.05 -0.12 10.65
N PHE A 182 -5.83 -0.01 11.16
CA PHE A 182 -4.64 -0.53 10.48
C PHE A 182 -3.93 -1.60 11.31
N ASP A 183 -3.75 -2.77 10.69
CA ASP A 183 -3.00 -3.87 11.27
C ASP A 183 -1.54 -3.47 11.56
N PRO A 184 -0.89 -4.10 12.56
CA PRO A 184 0.49 -3.81 12.92
C PRO A 184 1.47 -3.80 11.73
N ASN A 185 1.34 -4.76 10.80
CA ASN A 185 2.23 -4.87 9.65
C ASN A 185 2.10 -3.67 8.71
N ILE A 186 0.87 -3.25 8.38
CA ILE A 186 0.64 -2.07 7.54
C ILE A 186 1.28 -0.84 8.19
N ARG A 187 1.07 -0.68 9.50
CA ARG A 187 1.62 0.46 10.25
C ARG A 187 3.15 0.44 10.29
N HIS A 188 3.75 -0.73 10.48
CA HIS A 188 5.22 -0.92 10.45
C HIS A 188 5.79 -0.58 9.08
N HIS A 189 5.21 -1.11 8.01
CA HIS A 189 5.69 -0.86 6.64
C HIS A 189 5.52 0.60 6.23
N VAL A 190 4.40 1.24 6.58
CA VAL A 190 4.20 2.67 6.36
C VAL A 190 5.19 3.51 7.16
N TYR A 191 5.49 3.12 8.40
CA TYR A 191 6.55 3.75 9.18
C TYR A 191 7.92 3.63 8.48
N LYS A 192 8.26 2.46 7.93
CA LYS A 192 9.51 2.26 7.18
C LYS A 192 9.59 3.08 5.90
N VAL A 193 8.49 3.18 5.17
CA VAL A 193 8.38 4.10 4.02
C VAL A 193 8.59 5.55 4.48
N ALA A 194 8.00 5.97 5.60
CA ALA A 194 8.16 7.32 6.13
C ALA A 194 9.61 7.62 6.58
N GLU A 195 10.31 6.67 7.21
CA GLU A 195 11.72 6.81 7.56
C GLU A 195 12.60 7.01 6.32
N HIS A 196 12.27 6.36 5.21
CA HIS A 196 12.97 6.52 3.94
C HIS A 196 12.65 7.88 3.28
N TYR A 197 11.37 8.25 3.30
CA TYR A 197 10.86 9.45 2.62
C TYR A 197 11.26 10.76 3.34
N PHE A 198 11.25 10.78 4.67
CA PHE A 198 11.63 11.95 5.46
C PHE A 198 13.04 11.78 6.04
N ARG A 199 13.97 12.66 5.67
CA ARG A 199 15.33 12.72 6.26
C ARG A 199 15.36 12.77 7.79
N VAL A 200 14.32 13.35 8.41
CA VAL A 200 14.13 13.37 9.87
C VAL A 200 12.67 13.03 10.17
N PHE A 201 12.33 11.74 10.26
CA PHE A 201 11.04 11.31 10.78
C PHE A 201 11.12 11.17 12.31
N LYS A 202 10.53 12.12 13.05
CA LYS A 202 10.47 12.07 14.53
C LYS A 202 9.01 11.97 15.00
N PRO A 203 8.51 10.77 15.34
CA PRO A 203 7.21 10.61 15.98
C PRO A 203 7.09 11.39 17.30
N CYS A 204 8.21 11.75 17.94
CA CYS A 204 8.22 12.48 19.21
C CYS A 204 8.01 14.00 19.07
N LEU A 205 8.11 14.59 17.86
CA LEU A 205 7.82 16.01 17.62
C LEU A 205 6.32 16.32 17.49
N ILE A 206 5.48 15.29 17.65
CA ILE A 206 4.05 15.43 17.79
C ILE A 206 3.79 16.34 19.02
N LYS A 207 3.36 17.58 18.79
CA LYS A 207 2.38 18.17 19.72
C LYS A 207 1.29 17.13 19.83
N ARG A 208 1.13 16.51 21.01
CA ARG A 208 0.08 15.51 21.25
C ARG A 208 -1.13 15.94 20.45
N LEU A 209 -1.73 15.00 19.74
CA LEU A 209 -3.02 15.15 19.07
C LEU A 209 -4.17 15.42 20.09
N ASN A 210 -3.90 16.16 21.17
CA ASN A 210 -4.81 16.76 22.13
C ASN A 210 -5.84 17.72 21.48
N ARG A 211 -5.80 17.90 20.15
CA ARG A 211 -6.81 18.62 19.37
C ARG A 211 -7.54 17.75 18.33
N LEU A 212 -7.37 16.43 18.33
CA LEU A 212 -8.39 15.55 17.77
C LEU A 212 -9.52 15.48 18.80
N ARG A 213 -10.58 16.28 18.60
CA ARG A 213 -11.81 16.09 19.36
C ARG A 213 -12.38 14.75 18.95
N VAL A 214 -12.25 13.77 19.83
CA VAL A 214 -13.11 12.59 19.80
C VAL A 214 -14.53 13.09 20.03
N ILE A 215 -15.33 13.18 18.97
CA ILE A 215 -16.76 13.35 19.14
C ILE A 215 -17.32 11.96 19.39
N THR A 216 -17.41 11.59 20.66
CA THR A 216 -18.18 10.42 21.08
C THR A 216 -19.64 10.76 20.85
N VAL A 217 -20.21 10.30 19.73
CA VAL A 217 -21.66 10.39 19.52
C VAL A 217 -22.31 9.34 20.41
N THR A 218 -22.78 9.78 21.58
CA THR A 218 -23.55 8.93 22.49
C THR A 218 -24.93 8.70 21.89
N VAL A 219 -25.16 7.53 21.30
CA VAL A 219 -26.50 7.10 20.90
C VAL A 219 -27.24 6.63 22.16
N GLY A 220 -28.36 7.28 22.47
CA GLY A 220 -29.25 6.98 23.61
C GLY A 220 -29.89 5.58 23.55
N PRO A 221 -30.69 5.19 24.56
CA PRO A 221 -30.23 4.20 25.52
C PRO A 221 -30.94 2.86 25.36
N THR A 222 -30.20 1.77 25.06
CA THR A 222 -30.40 0.41 25.63
C THR A 222 -29.34 -0.58 25.09
N ARG A 223 -28.23 -0.76 25.84
CA ARG A 223 -27.27 -1.92 25.89
C ARG A 223 -26.52 -2.36 24.60
N PRO A 224 -25.38 -3.07 24.75
CA PRO A 224 -24.05 -2.58 25.12
C PRO A 224 -23.20 -2.14 23.89
N ARG A 225 -22.78 -0.88 23.95
CA ARG A 225 -21.51 -0.26 23.51
C ARG A 225 -20.68 -0.98 22.43
N ARG A 226 -20.83 -0.53 21.17
CA ARG A 226 -19.70 -0.35 20.26
C ARG A 226 -19.45 1.15 20.14
N CYS A 227 -18.39 1.63 20.80
CA CYS A 227 -17.93 3.01 20.61
C CYS A 227 -17.33 3.11 19.21
N LEU A 228 -18.01 3.82 18.31
CA LEU A 228 -17.45 4.22 17.03
C LEU A 228 -16.70 5.54 17.26
N THR A 229 -15.37 5.47 17.24
CA THR A 229 -14.50 6.65 17.36
C THR A 229 -14.41 7.32 16.00
N ILE A 230 -15.11 8.43 15.83
CA ILE A 230 -15.05 9.26 14.62
C ILE A 230 -13.93 10.29 14.83
N TRP A 231 -12.92 10.26 13.97
CA TRP A 231 -11.79 11.18 14.00
C TRP A 231 -12.06 12.36 13.06
N TYR A 232 -12.32 13.55 13.61
CA TYR A 232 -12.50 14.77 12.83
C TYR A 232 -11.31 15.71 13.07
N ALA A 233 -10.52 15.98 12.03
CA ALA A 233 -9.59 17.09 12.03
C ALA A 233 -10.36 18.33 11.55
N ASN A 234 -10.52 19.32 12.44
CA ASN A 234 -11.19 20.57 12.11
C ASN A 234 -10.29 21.39 11.15
N ARG A 235 -10.31 21.10 9.85
CA ARG A 235 -9.68 21.94 8.81
C ARG A 235 -10.66 23.04 8.42
N THR A 236 -10.45 24.24 8.94
CA THR A 236 -11.08 25.43 8.36
C THR A 236 -10.57 25.59 6.92
N LYS A 237 -11.48 25.88 5.98
CA LYS A 237 -11.25 26.00 4.52
C LYS A 237 -10.22 27.05 4.07
N THR A 238 -9.48 27.66 4.99
CA THR A 238 -8.38 28.57 4.72
C THR A 238 -7.19 27.98 5.47
N GLY A 239 -6.08 27.71 4.78
CA GLY A 239 -4.89 27.04 5.31
C GLY A 239 -4.12 27.83 6.39
N VAL A 240 -4.82 28.49 7.32
CA VAL A 240 -4.28 29.23 8.44
C VAL A 240 -5.09 28.89 9.69
N MET A 241 -4.46 28.27 10.70
CA MET A 241 -5.07 28.12 12.02
C MET A 241 -5.09 29.49 12.72
N SER A 242 -6.25 30.14 12.79
CA SER A 242 -6.49 31.25 13.72
C SER A 242 -6.81 30.70 15.12
N LEU A 243 -6.03 31.11 16.11
CA LEU A 243 -6.31 30.88 17.53
C LEU A 243 -7.44 31.80 17.99
N SER A 244 -8.64 31.26 18.25
CA SER A 244 -9.62 31.94 19.10
C SER A 244 -9.63 31.28 20.48
N THR A 245 -9.03 31.95 21.45
CA THR A 245 -9.21 31.67 22.87
C THR A 245 -10.53 32.31 23.32
N THR A 246 -11.52 31.48 23.64
CA THR A 246 -12.58 31.88 24.56
C THR A 246 -12.55 30.91 25.71
N ASP A 247 -11.98 31.40 26.81
CA ASP A 247 -11.95 30.78 28.12
C ASP A 247 -13.33 30.81 28.78
N ASN A 248 -13.51 29.81 29.66
CA ASN A 248 -14.45 29.65 30.76
C ASN A 248 -15.85 29.09 30.47
N PRO A 249 -16.18 27.93 31.06
CA PRO A 249 -17.51 27.65 31.59
C PRO A 249 -17.56 27.80 33.13
N PRO A 250 -18.75 27.98 33.71
CA PRO A 250 -18.98 27.95 35.16
C PRO A 250 -18.73 26.57 35.78
#